data_AF-A0A496L3P2-F1
#
_entry.id   AF-A0A496L3P2-F1
#
_cell.length_a   1.000
_cell.length_b   1.000
_cell.length_c   1.000
_cell.angle_alpha   90.00
_cell.angle_beta   90.00
_cell.angle_gamma   90.00
#
_symmetry.space_group_name_H-M   'P 1'
#
loop_
_entity.id
_entity.type
_entity.pdbx_description
1 polymer ?
#
loop_
_entity_poly.entity_id
_entity_poly.type
_entity_poly.pdbx_seq_one_letter_code
_entity_poly.pdbx_strand_id
1 'polypeptide(L)'
;IKKDRLSQRLTYEFEGKEYIKEKEGIDSRSDRDENSFRLGYMNSRQKSYQFNITGYAEANRRNGNHYQNVRYSDGQTFLSQNTIDNSQKSYYLDLYYNREFDEHNEALINITATYYDSRLLSAYSETEHNTGTEYFKSYSDITSRKPSLIAETQYSHSMKIGTLSLGVRDYLQYNLQNITTEGTTDRESYTLSNRIDLFGDLSGHLNKKLYYKASLGVEHSYFRVEDTKTFSSFYLHPRISLRYLFANNMQVFAFYRLNTVSPTVSMLSQTPVWIDNKYVYQGNPDLRPYLNSLFLVGGILLSAPLHPRYEPDILQLAERYFTLFRKRR
;
A
#
# COMPACT_ATOMS: atom_id res chain seq x y z
N ILE A 1 -29.00 -18.02 6.71
CA ILE A 1 -27.94 -17.62 7.66
C ILE A 1 -26.73 -18.52 7.39
N LYS A 2 -25.63 -17.96 6.90
CA LYS A 2 -24.42 -18.73 6.61
C LYS A 2 -23.71 -19.02 7.94
N LYS A 3 -23.52 -20.30 8.25
CA LYS A 3 -22.77 -20.75 9.43
C LYS A 3 -21.28 -20.62 9.09
N ASP A 4 -20.54 -19.88 9.91
CA ASP A 4 -19.09 -19.74 9.76
C ASP A 4 -18.38 -20.40 10.95
N ARG A 5 -17.30 -21.12 10.69
CA ARG A 5 -16.47 -21.77 11.71
C ARG A 5 -15.04 -21.24 11.57
N LEU A 6 -14.59 -20.50 12.58
CA LEU A 6 -13.23 -20.01 12.63
C LEU A 6 -12.40 -20.94 13.52
N SER A 7 -11.52 -21.74 12.92
CA SER A 7 -10.52 -22.51 13.66
C SER A 7 -9.15 -21.86 13.51
N GLN A 8 -8.40 -21.78 14.60
CA GLN A 8 -7.08 -21.13 14.65
C GLN A 8 -6.13 -21.94 15.51
N ARG A 9 -4.84 -21.92 15.15
CA ARG A 9 -3.76 -22.42 15.99
C ARG A 9 -2.74 -21.30 16.17
N LEU A 10 -2.45 -20.98 17.42
CA LEU A 10 -1.40 -20.03 17.79
C LEU A 10 -0.26 -20.77 18.44
N THR A 11 0.96 -20.39 18.06
CA THR A 11 2.20 -20.92 18.65
C THR A 11 3.15 -19.75 18.80
N TYR A 12 3.55 -19.46 20.03
CA TYR A 12 4.49 -18.38 20.34
C TYR A 12 5.31 -18.76 21.59
N GLU A 13 6.47 -18.14 21.74
CA GLU A 13 7.34 -18.33 22.90
C GLU A 13 7.27 -17.08 23.80
N PHE A 14 7.12 -17.28 25.10
CA PHE A 14 7.15 -16.20 26.09
C PHE A 14 7.86 -16.69 27.35
N GLU A 15 8.86 -15.93 27.83
CA GLU A 15 9.68 -16.30 28.99
C GLU A 15 10.32 -17.70 28.91
N GLY A 16 10.79 -18.10 27.71
CA GLY A 16 11.44 -19.41 27.50
C GLY A 16 10.49 -20.61 27.52
N LYS A 17 9.17 -20.37 27.49
CA LYS A 17 8.13 -21.40 27.39
C LYS A 17 7.38 -21.26 26.08
N GLU A 18 7.18 -22.38 25.40
CA GLU A 18 6.30 -22.47 24.24
C GLU A 18 4.84 -22.49 24.69
N TYR A 19 4.03 -21.59 24.15
CA TYR A 19 2.59 -21.54 24.34
C TYR A 19 1.93 -22.01 23.05
N ILE A 20 1.17 -23.09 23.15
CA ILE A 20 0.35 -23.60 22.05
C ILE A 20 -1.11 -23.48 22.45
N LYS A 21 -1.89 -22.84 21.59
CA LYS A 21 -3.31 -22.59 21.78
C LYS A 21 -4.08 -23.03 20.55
N GLU A 22 -4.93 -24.03 20.73
CA GLU A 22 -5.84 -24.53 19.70
C GLU A 22 -7.22 -23.96 19.93
N LYS A 23 -7.79 -23.33 18.89
CA LYS A 23 -9.14 -22.76 18.92
C LYS A 23 -9.98 -23.47 17.87
N GLU A 24 -10.90 -24.32 18.29
CA GLU A 24 -11.82 -25.03 17.40
C GLU A 24 -13.12 -24.23 17.23
N GLY A 25 -13.44 -23.87 15.99
CA GLY A 25 -14.61 -23.03 15.69
C GLY A 25 -15.95 -23.74 15.86
N ILE A 26 -16.88 -23.07 16.55
CA ILE A 26 -18.29 -23.45 16.67
C ILE A 26 -19.10 -22.71 15.59
N ASP A 27 -20.22 -23.31 15.16
CA ASP A 27 -21.16 -22.67 14.23
C ASP A 27 -21.54 -21.26 14.72
N SER A 28 -21.05 -20.25 14.02
CA SER A 28 -21.15 -18.85 14.42
C SER A 28 -21.82 -17.99 13.35
N ARG A 29 -22.27 -16.79 13.74
CA ARG A 29 -22.91 -15.83 12.83
C ARG A 29 -21.88 -14.81 12.37
N SER A 30 -21.89 -14.54 11.08
CA SER A 30 -21.11 -13.47 10.45
C SER A 30 -21.92 -12.85 9.32
N ASP A 31 -21.73 -11.56 9.09
CA ASP A 31 -22.33 -10.83 7.99
C ASP A 31 -21.28 -10.00 7.25
N ARG A 32 -21.51 -9.79 5.96
CA ARG A 32 -20.61 -9.03 5.10
C ARG A 32 -21.42 -8.29 4.04
N ASP A 33 -21.36 -6.97 4.13
CA ASP A 33 -21.92 -6.05 3.15
C ASP A 33 -20.79 -5.36 2.39
N GLU A 34 -20.88 -5.38 1.06
CA GLU A 34 -19.92 -4.71 0.19
C GLU A 34 -20.69 -3.94 -0.87
N ASN A 35 -20.56 -2.62 -0.83
CA ASN A 35 -21.23 -1.74 -1.77
C ASN A 35 -20.19 -0.82 -2.38
N SER A 36 -20.18 -0.71 -3.70
CA SER A 36 -19.32 0.25 -4.38
C SER A 36 -20.03 0.92 -5.54
N PHE A 37 -19.63 2.16 -5.80
CA PHE A 37 -20.15 3.00 -6.86
C PHE A 37 -18.98 3.67 -7.56
N ARG A 38 -18.99 3.66 -8.90
CA ARG A 38 -17.98 4.34 -9.72
C ARG A 38 -18.67 5.13 -10.81
N LEU A 39 -18.26 6.38 -10.98
CA LEU A 39 -18.68 7.25 -12.06
C LEU A 39 -17.46 7.82 -12.77
N GLY A 40 -17.47 7.83 -14.10
CA GLY A 40 -16.38 8.38 -14.90
C GLY A 40 -16.91 9.20 -16.06
N TYR A 41 -16.24 10.31 -16.35
CA TYR A 41 -16.48 11.10 -17.55
C TYR A 41 -15.15 11.37 -18.24
N MET A 42 -15.15 11.25 -19.57
CA MET A 42 -13.99 11.53 -20.41
C MET A 42 -14.42 12.42 -21.57
N ASN A 43 -13.64 13.46 -21.82
CA ASN A 43 -13.75 14.29 -23.00
C ASN A 43 -12.37 14.53 -23.61
N SER A 44 -12.24 14.33 -24.90
CA SER A 44 -10.95 14.50 -25.58
C SER A 44 -11.13 15.03 -26.99
N ARG A 45 -10.17 15.84 -27.42
CA ARG A 45 -10.01 16.26 -28.80
C ARG A 45 -8.60 15.91 -29.26
N GLN A 46 -8.51 15.17 -30.35
CA GLN A 46 -7.25 14.70 -30.93
C GLN A 46 -6.28 15.88 -31.14
N LYS A 47 -5.01 15.69 -30.77
CA LYS A 47 -3.94 16.71 -30.86
C LYS A 47 -4.29 18.04 -30.18
N SER A 48 -5.04 17.98 -29.09
CA SER A 48 -5.45 19.18 -28.38
C SER A 48 -5.55 18.95 -26.89
N TYR A 49 -6.46 18.10 -26.43
CA TYR A 49 -6.61 17.84 -25.01
C TYR A 49 -7.29 16.52 -24.70
N GLN A 50 -7.07 16.02 -23.49
CA GLN A 50 -7.83 14.96 -22.87
C GLN A 50 -8.13 15.34 -21.42
N PHE A 51 -9.39 15.22 -21.04
CA PHE A 51 -9.88 15.43 -19.69
C PHE A 51 -10.61 14.18 -19.22
N ASN A 52 -10.22 13.64 -18.08
CA ASN A 52 -10.91 12.55 -17.41
C ASN A 52 -11.21 12.95 -15.96
N ILE A 53 -12.41 12.62 -15.49
CA ILE A 53 -12.78 12.68 -14.08
C ILE A 53 -13.35 11.34 -13.67
N THR A 54 -12.85 10.77 -12.57
CA THR A 54 -13.35 9.51 -12.02
C THR A 54 -13.65 9.67 -10.54
N GLY A 55 -14.89 9.41 -10.15
CA GLY A 55 -15.32 9.29 -8.77
C GLY A 55 -15.54 7.84 -8.40
N TYR A 56 -15.14 7.47 -7.19
CA TYR A 56 -15.39 6.14 -6.62
C TYR A 56 -15.77 6.28 -5.14
N ALA A 57 -16.78 5.53 -4.73
CA ALA A 57 -17.20 5.40 -3.34
C ALA A 57 -17.41 3.94 -3.01
N GLU A 58 -16.98 3.54 -1.82
CA GLU A 58 -17.08 2.17 -1.31
C GLU A 58 -17.52 2.23 0.14
N ALA A 59 -18.42 1.32 0.51
CA ALA A 59 -18.84 1.10 1.88
C ALA A 59 -18.87 -0.40 2.14
N ASN A 60 -17.95 -0.85 2.98
CA ASN A 60 -17.81 -2.23 3.39
C ASN A 60 -18.11 -2.33 4.87
N ARG A 61 -18.87 -3.35 5.27
CA ARG A 61 -19.06 -3.72 6.66
C ARG A 61 -18.93 -5.22 6.80
N ARG A 62 -18.17 -5.65 7.79
CA ARG A 62 -18.05 -7.03 8.19
C ARG A 62 -18.30 -7.11 9.68
N ASN A 63 -19.30 -7.88 10.07
CA ASN A 63 -19.50 -8.22 11.46
C ASN A 63 -19.36 -9.75 11.65
N GLY A 64 -18.95 -10.14 12.84
CA GLY A 64 -18.79 -11.53 13.20
C GLY A 64 -18.83 -11.68 14.70
N ASN A 65 -19.50 -12.73 15.16
CA ASN A 65 -19.44 -13.15 16.55
C ASN A 65 -19.14 -14.65 16.56
N HIS A 66 -17.88 -14.98 16.79
CA HIS A 66 -17.33 -16.33 16.67
C HIS A 66 -17.14 -16.95 18.05
N TYR A 67 -17.74 -18.11 18.25
CA TYR A 67 -17.52 -18.94 19.43
C TYR A 67 -16.51 -20.03 19.10
N GLN A 68 -15.55 -20.26 20.00
CA GLN A 68 -14.52 -21.28 19.81
C GLN A 68 -14.25 -22.03 21.12
N ASN A 69 -14.06 -23.33 21.03
CA ASN A 69 -13.49 -24.13 22.12
C ASN A 69 -11.97 -23.94 22.10
N VAL A 70 -11.42 -23.40 23.18
CA VAL A 70 -9.99 -23.12 23.30
C VAL A 70 -9.36 -24.18 24.19
N ARG A 71 -8.27 -24.78 23.71
CA ARG A 71 -7.46 -25.72 24.46
C ARG A 71 -6.03 -25.22 24.56
N TYR A 72 -5.56 -25.07 25.79
CA TYR A 72 -4.18 -24.75 26.10
C TYR A 72 -3.35 -26.04 26.19
N SER A 73 -2.05 -25.92 25.92
CA SER A 73 -1.08 -27.02 26.01
C SER A 73 -0.95 -27.65 27.40
N ASP A 74 -1.32 -26.93 28.46
CA ASP A 74 -1.35 -27.43 29.84
C ASP A 74 -2.62 -28.24 30.17
N GLY A 75 -3.52 -28.40 29.19
CA GLY A 75 -4.77 -29.15 29.32
C GLY A 75 -5.98 -28.30 29.74
N GLN A 76 -5.80 -27.01 30.04
CA GLN A 76 -6.93 -26.14 30.36
C GLN A 76 -7.83 -25.90 29.13
N THR A 77 -9.14 -25.84 29.36
CA THR A 77 -10.14 -25.66 28.32
C THR A 77 -11.06 -24.48 28.62
N PHE A 78 -11.29 -23.63 27.64
CA PHE A 78 -12.11 -22.42 27.76
C PHE A 78 -13.13 -22.36 26.62
N LEU A 79 -14.27 -21.72 26.88
CA LEU A 79 -15.14 -21.21 25.83
C LEU A 79 -14.71 -19.77 25.53
N SER A 80 -14.42 -19.46 24.27
CA SER A 80 -14.10 -18.11 23.86
C SER A 80 -15.14 -17.50 22.94
N GLN A 81 -15.30 -16.19 23.07
CA GLN A 81 -16.12 -15.37 22.19
C GLN A 81 -15.26 -14.29 21.55
N ASN A 82 -15.28 -14.21 20.22
CA ASN A 82 -14.57 -13.22 19.43
C ASN A 82 -15.58 -12.41 18.60
N THR A 83 -15.80 -11.17 19.00
CA THR A 83 -16.68 -10.23 18.31
C THR A 83 -15.83 -9.25 17.51
N ILE A 84 -16.10 -9.15 16.22
CA ILE A 84 -15.46 -8.19 15.31
C ILE A 84 -16.57 -7.43 14.58
N ASP A 85 -16.54 -6.10 14.64
CA ASP A 85 -17.31 -5.23 13.73
C ASP A 85 -16.31 -4.28 13.06
N ASN A 86 -16.10 -4.50 11.76
CA ASN A 86 -15.20 -3.72 10.94
C ASN A 86 -16.02 -3.02 9.87
N SER A 87 -16.01 -1.69 9.88
CA SER A 87 -16.65 -0.87 8.85
C SER A 87 -15.63 0.05 8.21
N GLN A 88 -15.71 0.19 6.90
CA GLN A 88 -14.82 1.04 6.13
C GLN A 88 -15.62 1.73 5.03
N LYS A 89 -15.45 3.05 4.93
CA LYS A 89 -15.92 3.87 3.83
C LYS A 89 -14.72 4.50 3.14
N SER A 90 -14.65 4.34 1.83
CA SER A 90 -13.55 4.86 1.02
C SER A 90 -14.13 5.73 -0.08
N TYR A 91 -13.60 6.94 -0.23
CA TYR A 91 -13.96 7.87 -1.30
C TYR A 91 -12.71 8.24 -2.07
N TYR A 92 -12.82 8.32 -3.39
CA TYR A 92 -11.73 8.65 -4.30
C TYR A 92 -12.27 9.55 -5.41
N LEU A 93 -11.53 10.60 -5.72
CA LEU A 93 -11.76 11.51 -6.85
C LEU A 93 -10.45 11.69 -7.59
N ASP A 94 -10.47 11.49 -8.89
CA ASP A 94 -9.32 11.62 -9.76
C ASP A 94 -9.63 12.50 -10.96
N LEU A 95 -8.76 13.48 -11.16
CA LEU A 95 -8.86 14.48 -12.21
C LEU A 95 -7.58 14.42 -13.02
N TYR A 96 -7.72 14.00 -14.26
CA TYR A 96 -6.63 13.94 -15.22
C TYR A 96 -6.89 14.94 -16.34
N TYR A 97 -5.91 15.79 -16.63
CA TYR A 97 -5.95 16.71 -17.75
C TYR A 97 -4.63 16.69 -18.49
N ASN A 98 -4.66 16.38 -19.78
CA ASN A 98 -3.53 16.51 -20.68
C ASN A 98 -3.85 17.54 -21.75
N ARG A 99 -2.90 18.42 -22.06
CA ARG A 99 -2.98 19.43 -23.11
C ARG A 99 -1.80 19.28 -24.05
N GLU A 100 -2.08 19.04 -25.33
CA GLU A 100 -1.11 19.17 -26.40
C GLU A 100 -1.21 20.61 -26.95
N PHE A 101 -0.14 21.38 -26.81
CA PHE A 101 -0.09 22.76 -27.32
C PHE A 101 0.26 22.77 -28.81
N ASP A 102 1.20 21.91 -29.19
CA ASP A 102 1.63 21.67 -30.56
C ASP A 102 2.26 20.27 -30.66
N GLU A 103 2.93 19.98 -31.78
CA GLU A 103 3.55 18.68 -32.07
C GLU A 103 4.72 18.32 -31.14
N HIS A 104 5.27 19.30 -30.41
CA HIS A 104 6.44 19.15 -29.54
C HIS A 104 6.10 19.36 -28.07
N ASN A 105 5.05 20.11 -27.74
CA ASN A 105 4.79 20.59 -26.40
C ASN A 105 3.50 20.01 -25.81
N GLU A 106 3.61 19.39 -24.63
CA GLU A 106 2.47 18.89 -23.86
C GLU A 106 2.59 19.24 -22.37
N ALA A 107 1.45 19.42 -21.71
CA ALA A 107 1.37 19.52 -20.26
C ALA A 107 0.29 18.62 -19.69
N LEU A 108 0.62 17.95 -18.60
CA LEU A 108 -0.22 17.03 -17.87
C LEU A 108 -0.42 17.54 -16.45
N ILE A 109 -1.65 17.46 -15.96
CA ILE A 109 -2.02 17.66 -14.57
C ILE A 109 -2.82 16.44 -14.12
N ASN A 110 -2.45 15.86 -12.99
CA ASN A 110 -3.19 14.80 -12.36
C ASN A 110 -3.42 15.12 -10.87
N ILE A 111 -4.66 15.04 -10.40
CA ILE A 111 -5.02 15.30 -9.01
C ILE A 111 -5.90 14.17 -8.52
N THR A 112 -5.41 13.46 -7.51
CA THR A 112 -6.11 12.35 -6.86
C THR A 112 -6.36 12.70 -5.39
N ALA A 113 -7.63 12.82 -5.00
CA ALA A 113 -8.03 13.02 -3.61
C ALA A 113 -8.71 11.75 -3.08
N THR A 114 -8.37 11.35 -1.85
CA THR A 114 -8.98 10.20 -1.19
C THR A 114 -9.37 10.52 0.23
N TYR A 115 -10.45 9.91 0.70
CA TYR A 115 -10.86 9.97 2.10
C TYR A 115 -11.26 8.58 2.57
N TYR A 116 -10.62 8.10 3.62
CA TYR A 116 -10.97 6.85 4.29
C TYR A 116 -11.55 7.15 5.67
N ASP A 117 -12.66 6.53 5.98
CA ASP A 117 -13.28 6.51 7.31
C ASP A 117 -13.48 5.05 7.70
N SER A 118 -12.93 4.65 8.84
CA SER A 118 -12.99 3.26 9.28
C SER A 118 -13.21 3.15 10.77
N ARG A 119 -13.85 2.06 11.18
CA ARG A 119 -14.01 1.65 12.58
C ARG A 119 -13.76 0.17 12.70
N LEU A 120 -12.89 -0.21 13.61
CA LEU A 120 -12.63 -1.58 14.02
C LEU A 120 -12.98 -1.73 15.50
N LEU A 121 -14.06 -2.43 15.77
CA LEU A 121 -14.37 -2.95 17.10
C LEU A 121 -13.94 -4.40 17.16
N SER A 122 -13.12 -4.72 18.16
CA SER A 122 -12.66 -6.08 18.46
C SER A 122 -12.85 -6.34 19.94
N ALA A 123 -13.64 -7.36 20.27
CA ALA A 123 -13.82 -7.81 21.64
C ALA A 123 -13.54 -9.31 21.73
N TYR A 124 -12.73 -9.71 22.69
CA TYR A 124 -12.38 -11.09 22.94
C TYR A 124 -12.58 -11.43 24.41
N SER A 125 -13.17 -12.58 24.69
CA SER A 125 -13.23 -13.12 26.04
C SER A 125 -12.99 -14.63 26.06
N GLU A 126 -12.45 -15.11 27.17
CA GLU A 126 -12.31 -16.52 27.51
C GLU A 126 -12.95 -16.78 28.86
N THR A 127 -13.83 -17.77 28.91
CA THR A 127 -14.52 -18.21 30.12
C THR A 127 -14.16 -19.68 30.37
N GLU A 128 -13.75 -20.00 31.59
CA GLU A 128 -13.37 -21.36 31.95
C GLU A 128 -14.58 -22.30 31.89
N HIS A 129 -14.42 -23.44 31.22
CA HIS A 129 -15.53 -24.34 30.89
C HIS A 129 -16.20 -24.96 32.14
N ASN A 130 -15.42 -25.17 33.21
CA ASN A 130 -15.87 -25.87 34.41
C ASN A 130 -16.47 -24.94 35.47
N THR A 131 -15.95 -23.71 35.59
CA THR A 131 -16.33 -22.77 36.65
C THR A 131 -17.21 -21.63 36.16
N GLY A 132 -17.21 -21.34 34.85
CA GLY A 132 -17.86 -20.16 34.29
C GLY A 132 -17.14 -18.85 34.62
N THR A 133 -15.93 -18.90 35.19
CA THR A 133 -15.14 -17.73 35.57
C THR A 133 -14.51 -17.09 34.33
N GLU A 134 -14.59 -15.76 34.21
CA GLU A 134 -13.88 -15.01 33.18
C GLU A 134 -12.36 -15.10 33.42
N TYR A 135 -11.66 -15.70 32.47
CA TYR A 135 -10.21 -15.87 32.54
C TYR A 135 -9.47 -14.71 31.87
N PHE A 136 -10.00 -14.23 30.75
CA PHE A 136 -9.42 -13.15 29.99
C PHE A 136 -10.51 -12.37 29.27
N LYS A 137 -10.33 -11.05 29.21
CA LYS A 137 -11.16 -10.16 28.41
C LYS A 137 -10.30 -9.07 27.80
N SER A 138 -10.64 -8.71 26.58
CA SER A 138 -10.02 -7.66 25.81
C SER A 138 -11.09 -6.95 25.00
N TYR A 139 -11.03 -5.63 24.99
CA TYR A 139 -11.86 -4.78 24.16
C TYR A 139 -11.01 -3.69 23.52
N SER A 140 -11.21 -3.47 22.23
CA SER A 140 -10.61 -2.39 21.45
C SER A 140 -11.65 -1.81 20.50
N ASP A 141 -11.80 -0.49 20.48
CA ASP A 141 -12.54 0.26 19.47
C ASP A 141 -11.62 1.31 18.87
N ILE A 142 -11.35 1.19 17.57
CA ILE A 142 -10.43 2.06 16.86
C ILE A 142 -11.21 2.70 15.72
N THR A 143 -11.36 4.02 15.77
CA THR A 143 -11.87 4.80 14.64
C THR A 143 -10.71 5.50 13.95
N SER A 144 -10.73 5.59 12.62
CA SER A 144 -9.68 6.24 11.85
C SER A 144 -10.24 7.04 10.69
N ARG A 145 -9.75 8.28 10.55
CA ARG A 145 -10.04 9.18 9.44
C ARG A 145 -8.75 9.54 8.72
N LYS A 146 -8.70 9.29 7.42
CA LYS A 146 -7.47 9.40 6.64
C LYS A 146 -7.71 10.09 5.29
N PRO A 147 -7.72 11.44 5.24
CA PRO A 147 -7.64 12.18 3.99
C PRO A 147 -6.24 12.11 3.38
N SER A 148 -6.16 11.99 2.06
CA SER A 148 -4.93 12.25 1.30
C SER A 148 -5.19 12.93 -0.04
N LEU A 149 -4.19 13.64 -0.52
CA LEU A 149 -4.16 14.34 -1.79
C LEU A 149 -2.84 14.03 -2.50
N ILE A 150 -2.93 13.69 -3.77
CA ILE A 150 -1.78 13.59 -4.67
C ILE A 150 -2.02 14.58 -5.79
N ALA A 151 -1.08 15.49 -6.01
CA ALA A 151 -1.13 16.45 -7.11
C ALA A 151 0.15 16.35 -7.91
N GLU A 152 0.03 16.18 -9.22
CA GLU A 152 1.14 16.07 -10.14
C GLU A 152 0.94 17.01 -11.32
N THR A 153 2.01 17.68 -11.72
CA THR A 153 2.07 18.41 -12.97
C THR A 153 3.37 18.08 -13.68
N GLN A 154 3.29 17.93 -15.00
CA GLN A 154 4.42 17.61 -15.85
C GLN A 154 4.30 18.41 -17.14
N TYR A 155 5.41 18.92 -17.63
CA TYR A 155 5.55 19.47 -18.97
C TYR A 155 6.54 18.62 -19.76
N SER A 156 6.21 18.28 -20.99
CA SER A 156 7.11 17.56 -21.90
C SER A 156 7.37 18.37 -23.16
N HIS A 157 8.63 18.35 -23.60
CA HIS A 157 9.09 18.93 -24.86
C HIS A 157 9.80 17.87 -25.71
N SER A 158 9.27 17.59 -26.89
CA SER A 158 9.83 16.65 -27.85
C SER A 158 10.86 17.33 -28.74
N MET A 159 12.05 16.75 -28.81
CA MET A 159 13.20 17.19 -29.60
C MET A 159 13.65 16.07 -30.53
N LYS A 160 14.59 16.37 -31.43
CA LYS A 160 15.20 15.36 -32.32
C LYS A 160 15.87 14.21 -31.54
N ILE A 161 16.41 14.52 -30.36
CA ILE A 161 17.05 13.56 -29.45
C ILE A 161 16.03 12.90 -28.49
N GLY A 162 14.73 12.99 -28.75
CA GLY A 162 13.69 12.46 -27.89
C GLY A 162 13.00 13.53 -27.03
N THR A 163 12.23 13.08 -26.05
CA THR A 163 11.35 13.90 -25.23
C THR A 163 11.96 14.14 -23.86
N LEU A 164 12.06 15.41 -23.48
CA LEU A 164 12.41 15.86 -22.14
C LEU A 164 11.11 16.18 -21.40
N SER A 165 10.90 15.58 -20.24
CA SER A 165 9.79 15.87 -19.34
C SER A 165 10.31 16.39 -18.02
N LEU A 166 9.66 17.40 -17.46
CA LEU A 166 9.93 17.96 -16.14
C LEU A 166 8.63 18.01 -15.36
N GLY A 167 8.65 17.61 -14.10
CA GLY A 167 7.45 17.57 -13.29
C GLY A 167 7.69 17.73 -11.80
N VAL A 168 6.59 18.02 -11.11
CA VAL A 168 6.49 18.02 -9.65
C VAL A 168 5.30 17.18 -9.25
N ARG A 169 5.47 16.38 -8.21
CA ARG A 169 4.41 15.60 -7.56
C ARG A 169 4.43 15.86 -6.07
N ASP A 170 3.30 16.27 -5.52
CA ASP A 170 3.10 16.43 -4.07
C ASP A 170 2.14 15.36 -3.56
N TYR A 171 2.50 14.75 -2.44
CA TYR A 171 1.71 13.77 -1.71
C TYR A 171 1.47 14.29 -0.30
N LEU A 172 0.22 14.47 0.07
CA LEU A 172 -0.21 14.89 1.39
C LEU A 172 -1.12 13.82 1.98
N GLN A 173 -0.87 13.45 3.23
CA GLN A 173 -1.70 12.51 3.96
C GLN A 173 -1.77 12.90 5.42
N TYR A 174 -2.98 12.87 5.96
CA TYR A 174 -3.24 12.96 7.38
C TYR A 174 -3.99 11.70 7.82
N ASN A 175 -3.70 11.21 9.00
CA ASN A 175 -4.40 10.09 9.61
C ASN A 175 -4.64 10.44 11.07
N LEU A 176 -5.91 10.47 11.48
CA LEU A 176 -6.33 10.61 12.86
C LEU A 176 -6.96 9.30 13.30
N GLN A 177 -6.57 8.82 14.48
CA GLN A 177 -7.06 7.60 15.08
C GLN A 177 -7.50 7.87 16.52
N ASN A 178 -8.70 7.43 16.87
CA ASN A 178 -9.16 7.43 18.26
C ASN A 178 -9.25 5.98 18.71
N ILE A 179 -8.52 5.66 19.76
CA ILE A 179 -8.29 4.32 20.26
C ILE A 179 -8.83 4.23 21.68
N THR A 180 -9.81 3.36 21.87
CA THR A 180 -10.37 3.01 23.18
C THR A 180 -10.03 1.56 23.46
N THR A 181 -9.30 1.29 24.54
CA THR A 181 -8.98 -0.08 24.99
C THR A 181 -9.48 -0.28 26.42
N GLU A 182 -9.84 -1.50 26.77
CA GLU A 182 -10.30 -1.85 28.13
C GLU A 182 -9.30 -1.37 29.21
N GLY A 183 -9.81 -0.69 30.23
CA GLY A 183 -9.00 -0.20 31.36
C GLY A 183 -8.08 0.98 31.04
N THR A 184 -8.21 1.60 29.86
CA THR A 184 -7.41 2.78 29.46
C THR A 184 -8.31 3.98 29.15
N THR A 185 -7.77 5.19 29.32
CA THR A 185 -8.40 6.41 28.82
C THR A 185 -8.32 6.45 27.30
N ASP A 186 -9.37 6.95 26.63
CA ASP A 186 -9.37 7.20 25.20
C ASP A 186 -8.10 7.95 24.77
N ARG A 187 -7.42 7.41 23.76
CA ARG A 187 -6.19 7.98 23.21
C ARG A 187 -6.44 8.41 21.78
N GLU A 188 -6.14 9.66 21.49
CA GLU A 188 -6.01 10.14 20.11
C GLU A 188 -4.56 9.98 19.64
N SER A 189 -4.39 9.51 18.42
CA SER A 189 -3.10 9.41 17.75
C SER A 189 -3.24 9.97 16.34
N TYR A 190 -2.27 10.77 15.91
CA TYR A 190 -2.31 11.34 14.58
C TYR A 190 -0.95 11.25 13.88
N THR A 191 -0.99 11.12 12.56
CA THR A 191 0.21 11.17 11.72
C THR A 191 0.00 12.07 10.53
N LEU A 192 1.01 12.89 10.23
CA LEU A 192 1.06 13.74 9.06
C LEU A 192 2.23 13.30 8.18
N SER A 193 1.96 13.04 6.91
CA SER A 193 2.97 12.72 5.91
C SER A 193 2.85 13.70 4.75
N ASN A 194 3.99 14.28 4.37
CA ASN A 194 4.12 15.05 3.14
C ASN A 194 5.33 14.52 2.35
N ARG A 195 5.21 14.51 1.03
CA ARG A 195 6.29 14.13 0.14
C ARG A 195 6.21 14.92 -1.16
N ILE A 196 7.24 15.69 -1.46
CA ILE A 196 7.34 16.49 -2.67
C ILE A 196 8.47 15.92 -3.53
N ASP A 197 8.11 15.49 -4.73
CA ASP A 197 8.99 14.90 -5.72
C ASP A 197 9.17 15.89 -6.87
N LEU A 198 10.40 16.38 -7.09
CA LEU A 198 10.79 17.09 -8.30
C LEU A 198 11.51 16.11 -9.23
N PHE A 199 11.08 15.98 -10.47
CA PHE A 199 11.65 14.99 -11.38
C PHE A 199 11.83 15.50 -12.81
N GLY A 200 12.80 14.92 -13.49
CA GLY A 200 13.05 15.11 -14.90
C GLY A 200 13.37 13.80 -15.59
N ASP A 201 12.84 13.63 -16.79
CA ASP A 201 13.01 12.44 -17.64
C ASP A 201 13.47 12.86 -19.03
N LEU A 202 14.52 12.24 -19.55
CA LEU A 202 14.88 12.30 -20.96
C LEU A 202 14.70 10.90 -21.55
N SER A 203 13.84 10.76 -22.54
CA SER A 203 13.60 9.49 -23.22
C SER A 203 13.67 9.64 -24.73
N GLY A 204 14.21 8.66 -25.44
CA GLY A 204 14.36 8.75 -26.87
C GLY A 204 14.87 7.46 -27.50
N HIS A 205 15.14 7.54 -28.80
CA HIS A 205 15.72 6.44 -29.54
C HIS A 205 16.75 6.90 -30.58
N LEU A 206 17.71 6.04 -30.88
CA LEU A 206 18.64 6.18 -32.00
C LEU A 206 18.41 5.05 -33.00
N ASN A 207 18.23 5.43 -34.27
CA ASN A 207 18.04 4.51 -35.42
C ASN A 207 16.97 3.43 -35.21
N LYS A 208 15.96 3.70 -34.36
CA LYS A 208 14.93 2.73 -33.94
C LYS A 208 15.48 1.43 -33.36
N LYS A 209 16.77 1.39 -32.98
CA LYS A 209 17.45 0.21 -32.44
C LYS A 209 17.82 0.40 -30.98
N LEU A 210 18.37 1.57 -30.63
CA LEU A 210 18.72 1.89 -29.24
C LEU A 210 17.65 2.80 -28.66
N TYR A 211 17.00 2.37 -27.59
CA TYR A 211 16.08 3.16 -26.79
C TYR A 211 16.77 3.49 -25.48
N TYR A 212 16.64 4.72 -25.04
CA TYR A 212 17.18 5.16 -23.76
C TYR A 212 16.14 5.95 -23.01
N LYS A 213 16.21 5.84 -21.68
CA LYS A 213 15.53 6.75 -20.76
C LYS A 213 16.44 6.99 -19.56
N ALA A 214 16.69 8.24 -19.25
CA ALA A 214 17.39 8.69 -18.07
C ALA A 214 16.45 9.58 -17.26
N SER A 215 16.31 9.29 -15.98
CA SER A 215 15.48 10.04 -15.05
C SER A 215 16.31 10.46 -13.85
N LEU A 216 16.05 11.66 -13.36
CA LEU A 216 16.60 12.15 -12.10
C LEU A 216 15.46 12.78 -11.31
N GLY A 217 15.29 12.36 -10.06
CA GLY A 217 14.35 12.96 -9.14
C GLY A 217 14.99 13.33 -7.81
N VAL A 218 14.45 14.35 -7.15
CA VAL A 218 14.73 14.72 -5.77
C VAL A 218 13.41 14.67 -5.00
N GLU A 219 13.36 13.88 -3.94
CA GLU A 219 12.22 13.76 -3.04
C GLU A 219 12.56 14.47 -1.73
N HIS A 220 11.69 15.37 -1.27
CA HIS A 220 11.66 15.81 0.12
C HIS A 220 10.53 15.05 0.83
N SER A 221 10.88 14.30 1.87
CA SER A 221 9.92 13.55 2.68
C SER A 221 9.86 14.14 4.08
N TYR A 222 8.64 14.44 4.52
CA TYR A 222 8.32 14.94 5.84
C TYR A 222 7.29 14.04 6.50
N PHE A 223 7.57 13.59 7.71
CA PHE A 223 6.68 12.71 8.46
C PHE A 223 6.66 13.10 9.93
N ARG A 224 5.47 13.19 10.51
CA ARG A 224 5.26 13.48 11.93
C ARG A 224 4.31 12.46 12.53
N VAL A 225 4.70 11.92 13.69
CA VAL A 225 3.85 11.07 14.54
C VAL A 225 3.64 11.82 15.84
N GLU A 226 2.39 12.22 16.08
CA GLU A 226 2.00 12.97 17.27
C GLU A 226 2.88 14.22 17.47
N ASP A 227 2.93 14.77 18.68
CA ASP A 227 3.80 15.92 19.00
C ASP A 227 5.24 15.51 19.36
N THR A 228 5.62 14.24 19.18
CA THR A 228 6.83 13.68 19.78
C THR A 228 7.95 13.42 18.77
N LYS A 229 7.64 13.00 17.54
CA LYS A 229 8.67 12.65 16.54
C LYS A 229 8.37 13.22 15.16
N THR A 230 9.37 13.90 14.60
CA THR A 230 9.35 14.46 13.25
C THR A 230 10.57 13.97 12.48
N PHE A 231 10.35 13.51 11.25
CA PHE A 231 11.36 13.10 10.29
C PHE A 231 11.29 14.01 9.08
N SER A 232 12.43 14.52 8.64
CA SER A 232 12.56 15.34 7.44
C SER A 232 13.83 14.91 6.72
N SER A 233 13.73 14.56 5.44
CA SER A 233 14.86 14.00 4.69
C SER A 233 14.74 14.27 3.20
N PHE A 234 15.88 14.33 2.53
CA PHE A 234 15.98 14.47 1.08
C PHE A 234 16.56 13.21 0.46
N TYR A 235 15.99 12.76 -0.65
CA TYR A 235 16.41 11.57 -1.37
C TYR A 235 16.62 11.86 -2.85
N LEU A 236 17.60 11.18 -3.44
CA LEU A 236 17.90 11.25 -4.86
C LEU A 236 17.45 9.95 -5.54
N HIS A 237 16.74 10.09 -6.67
CA HIS A 237 16.16 8.99 -7.43
C HIS A 237 16.70 8.94 -8.87
N PRO A 238 17.99 8.61 -9.09
CA PRO A 238 18.50 8.35 -10.42
C PRO A 238 17.94 7.03 -10.98
N ARG A 239 17.49 7.07 -12.23
CA ARG A 239 17.04 5.89 -12.98
C ARG A 239 17.61 5.96 -14.39
N ILE A 240 18.18 4.87 -14.86
CA ILE A 240 18.69 4.75 -16.23
C ILE A 240 18.15 3.46 -16.81
N SER A 241 17.69 3.51 -18.06
CA SER A 241 17.32 2.33 -18.82
C SER A 241 17.81 2.45 -20.25
N LEU A 242 18.40 1.37 -20.74
CA LEU A 242 18.90 1.21 -22.10
C LEU A 242 18.31 -0.07 -22.66
N ARG A 243 17.84 -0.03 -23.89
CA ARG A 243 17.32 -1.18 -24.62
C ARG A 243 17.86 -1.16 -26.04
N TYR A 244 18.45 -2.26 -26.48
CA TYR A 244 18.97 -2.41 -27.84
C TYR A 244 18.26 -3.56 -28.57
N LEU A 245 17.65 -3.26 -29.71
CA LEU A 245 17.04 -4.22 -30.63
C LEU A 245 18.10 -4.72 -31.62
N PHE A 246 18.55 -5.96 -31.45
CA PHE A 246 19.44 -6.62 -32.42
C PHE A 246 18.67 -7.08 -33.67
N ALA A 247 17.46 -7.59 -33.45
CA ALA A 247 16.52 -8.02 -34.47
C ALA A 247 15.08 -7.77 -33.97
N ASN A 248 14.08 -7.87 -34.84
CA ASN A 248 12.68 -7.64 -34.46
C ASN A 248 12.16 -8.62 -33.39
N ASN A 249 12.88 -9.71 -33.17
CA ASN A 249 12.56 -10.74 -32.18
C ASN A 249 13.63 -10.88 -31.08
N MET A 250 14.70 -10.07 -31.09
CA MET A 250 15.80 -10.18 -30.14
C MET A 250 16.22 -8.81 -29.61
N GLN A 251 16.18 -8.67 -28.29
CA GLN A 251 16.56 -7.43 -27.61
C GLN A 251 17.36 -7.70 -26.35
N VAL A 252 18.24 -6.77 -26.01
CA VAL A 252 18.90 -6.71 -24.70
C VAL A 252 18.54 -5.42 -24.01
N PHE A 253 18.59 -5.44 -22.68
CA PHE A 253 18.29 -4.29 -21.87
C PHE A 253 19.20 -4.24 -20.65
N ALA A 254 19.48 -3.02 -20.22
CA ALA A 254 20.17 -2.70 -18.99
C ALA A 254 19.34 -1.65 -18.25
N PHE A 255 19.26 -1.81 -16.94
CA PHE A 255 18.46 -0.98 -16.07
C PHE A 255 19.18 -0.74 -14.77
N TYR A 256 19.14 0.50 -14.31
CA TYR A 256 19.61 0.92 -13.01
C TYR A 256 18.56 1.81 -12.35
N ARG A 257 18.30 1.58 -11.07
CA ARG A 257 17.48 2.46 -10.24
C ARG A 257 18.03 2.48 -8.82
N LEU A 258 18.13 3.67 -8.26
CA LEU A 258 18.34 3.87 -6.83
C LEU A 258 17.02 4.36 -6.22
N ASN A 259 16.51 3.62 -5.24
CA ASN A 259 15.28 3.91 -4.53
C ASN A 259 15.58 4.13 -3.05
N THR A 260 14.73 4.93 -2.41
CA THR A 260 14.64 5.01 -0.96
C THR A 260 13.48 4.14 -0.50
N VAL A 261 13.71 3.35 0.55
CA VAL A 261 12.64 2.63 1.25
C VAL A 261 12.43 3.32 2.60
N SER A 262 11.33 4.04 2.71
CA SER A 262 10.91 4.70 3.96
C SER A 262 10.10 3.72 4.83
N PRO A 263 10.30 3.69 6.16
CA PRO A 263 9.46 2.92 7.07
C PRO A 263 8.00 3.35 6.98
N THR A 264 7.07 2.40 7.08
CA THR A 264 5.64 2.71 7.06
C THR A 264 5.19 3.33 8.38
N VAL A 265 4.02 3.98 8.37
CA VAL A 265 3.38 4.51 9.60
C VAL A 265 3.27 3.44 10.69
N SER A 266 2.88 2.21 10.32
CA SER A 266 2.77 1.08 11.26
C SER A 266 4.11 0.58 11.79
N MET A 267 5.20 0.77 11.04
CA MET A 267 6.55 0.45 11.51
C MET A 267 7.08 1.50 12.49
N LEU A 268 6.61 2.75 12.39
CA LEU A 268 7.03 3.86 13.24
C LEU A 268 6.11 4.10 14.45
N SER A 269 4.85 3.67 14.36
CA SER A 269 3.83 3.91 15.40
C SER A 269 4.16 3.16 16.68
N GLN A 270 4.20 3.89 17.79
CA GLN A 270 4.37 3.32 19.13
C GLN A 270 3.06 2.79 19.73
N THR A 271 1.95 2.80 18.99
CA THR A 271 0.67 2.27 19.46
C THR A 271 0.78 0.75 19.61
N PRO A 272 0.63 0.20 20.83
CA PRO A 272 0.67 -1.24 21.03
C PRO A 272 -0.58 -1.89 20.42
N VAL A 273 -0.38 -2.94 19.62
CA VAL A 273 -1.43 -3.77 19.03
C VAL A 273 -1.32 -5.15 19.63
N TRP A 274 -2.30 -5.54 20.45
CA TRP A 274 -2.35 -6.86 21.07
C TRP A 274 -2.70 -7.93 20.02
N ILE A 275 -1.85 -8.95 19.90
CA ILE A 275 -2.02 -10.11 19.01
C ILE A 275 -2.54 -11.32 19.82
N ASP A 276 -2.10 -11.48 21.07
CA ASP A 276 -2.65 -12.42 22.07
C ASP A 276 -2.39 -11.88 23.50
N ASN A 277 -2.90 -12.55 24.52
CA ASN A 277 -2.76 -12.18 25.94
C ASN A 277 -1.30 -11.91 26.41
N LYS A 278 -0.31 -12.45 25.71
CA LYS A 278 1.13 -12.26 25.99
C LYS A 278 1.93 -11.79 24.77
N TYR A 279 1.28 -11.42 23.67
CA TYR A 279 1.96 -11.02 22.45
C TYR A 279 1.43 -9.68 21.94
N VAL A 280 2.30 -8.68 21.91
CA VAL A 280 1.99 -7.31 21.49
C VAL A 280 2.96 -6.90 20.38
N TYR A 281 2.42 -6.33 19.31
CA TYR A 281 3.21 -5.64 18.30
C TYR A 281 3.29 -4.15 18.63
N GLN A 282 4.50 -3.60 18.58
CA GLN A 282 4.74 -2.16 18.67
C GLN A 282 5.75 -1.80 17.58
N GLY A 283 5.51 -0.72 16.85
CA GLY A 283 6.48 -0.21 15.89
C GLY A 283 7.74 0.33 16.57
N ASN A 284 8.84 0.39 15.81
CA ASN A 284 10.07 1.02 16.22
C ASN A 284 10.17 2.42 15.58
N PRO A 285 9.97 3.49 16.36
CA PRO A 285 10.02 4.84 15.84
C PRO A 285 11.42 5.29 15.42
N ASP A 286 12.49 4.58 15.77
CA ASP A 286 13.87 4.96 15.40
C ASP A 286 14.30 4.37 14.05
N LEU A 287 13.40 3.69 13.35
CA LEU A 287 13.65 3.21 12.00
C LEU A 287 13.94 4.38 11.06
N ARG A 288 15.04 4.24 10.32
CA ARG A 288 15.48 5.22 9.32
C ARG A 288 15.28 4.66 7.92
N PRO A 289 14.95 5.52 6.95
CA PRO A 289 14.95 5.11 5.55
C PRO A 289 16.32 4.61 5.11
N TYR A 290 16.33 3.63 4.22
CA TYR A 290 17.56 3.08 3.64
C TYR A 290 17.50 3.11 2.11
N LEU A 291 18.67 3.14 1.50
CA LEU A 291 18.81 3.12 0.05
C LEU A 291 18.84 1.68 -0.46
N ASN A 292 18.09 1.43 -1.53
CA ASN A 292 18.10 0.19 -2.27
C ASN A 292 18.49 0.46 -3.72
N SER A 293 19.55 -0.21 -4.19
CA SER A 293 19.98 -0.12 -5.59
C SER A 293 19.62 -1.41 -6.33
N LEU A 294 19.03 -1.27 -7.51
CA LEU A 294 18.75 -2.38 -8.41
C LEU A 294 19.47 -2.14 -9.72
N PHE A 295 20.39 -3.04 -10.05
CA PHE A 295 20.98 -3.15 -11.38
C PHE A 295 20.53 -4.45 -12.02
N LEU A 296 20.03 -4.38 -13.24
CA LEU A 296 19.50 -5.53 -13.96
C LEU A 296 19.92 -5.45 -15.42
N VAL A 297 20.45 -6.56 -15.93
CA VAL A 297 20.78 -6.76 -17.34
C VAL A 297 20.10 -8.05 -17.80
N GLY A 298 19.53 -8.04 -18.99
CA GLY A 298 18.84 -9.20 -19.53
C GLY A 298 18.67 -9.14 -21.04
N GLY A 299 18.22 -10.27 -21.60
CA GLY A 299 17.86 -10.41 -23.00
C GLY A 299 16.49 -11.06 -23.14
N ILE A 300 15.75 -10.66 -24.16
CA ILE A 300 14.49 -11.29 -24.55
C ILE A 300 14.63 -11.75 -26.00
N LEU A 301 14.38 -13.03 -26.23
CA LEU A 301 14.24 -13.65 -27.54
C LEU A 301 12.80 -14.15 -27.68
N LEU A 302 12.10 -13.69 -28.70
CA LEU A 302 10.73 -14.11 -29.00
C LEU A 302 10.72 -15.02 -30.23
N SER A 303 9.81 -15.98 -30.25
CA SER A 303 9.59 -16.86 -31.40
C SER A 303 8.96 -16.15 -32.59
N ALA A 304 8.41 -14.95 -32.40
CA ALA A 304 7.83 -14.09 -33.44
C ALA A 304 8.23 -12.62 -33.27
N PRO A 305 8.22 -11.80 -34.35
CA PRO A 305 8.57 -10.38 -34.29
C PRO A 305 7.63 -9.57 -33.38
N LEU A 306 8.18 -8.61 -32.62
CA LEU A 306 7.37 -7.66 -31.85
C LEU A 306 6.62 -6.70 -32.78
N HIS A 307 5.30 -6.64 -32.62
CA HIS A 307 4.50 -5.59 -33.26
C HIS A 307 4.78 -4.24 -32.56
N PRO A 308 4.94 -3.10 -33.27
CA PRO A 308 5.35 -1.82 -32.67
C PRO A 308 4.43 -1.26 -31.58
N ARG A 309 3.19 -1.77 -31.46
CA ARG A 309 2.21 -1.37 -30.44
C ARG A 309 2.26 -2.18 -29.15
N TYR A 310 3.04 -3.26 -29.11
CA TYR A 310 3.26 -4.03 -27.88
C TYR A 310 4.52 -3.49 -27.20
N GLU A 311 4.31 -2.50 -26.35
CA GLU A 311 5.30 -2.05 -25.39
C GLU A 311 4.97 -2.69 -24.03
N PRO A 312 5.43 -3.93 -23.75
CA PRO A 312 5.41 -4.39 -22.38
C PRO A 312 6.29 -3.45 -21.56
N ASP A 313 5.72 -2.88 -20.50
CA ASP A 313 6.52 -2.24 -19.46
C ASP A 313 7.47 -3.32 -18.91
N ILE A 314 8.72 -3.30 -19.37
CA ILE A 314 9.75 -4.29 -19.04
C ILE A 314 9.92 -4.35 -17.51
N LEU A 315 9.57 -3.27 -16.80
CA LEU A 315 9.47 -3.24 -15.35
C LEU A 315 8.43 -4.22 -14.81
N GLN A 316 7.21 -4.26 -15.36
CA GLN A 316 6.17 -5.20 -14.95
C GLN A 316 6.54 -6.65 -15.25
N LEU A 317 7.21 -6.90 -16.39
CA LEU A 317 7.69 -8.24 -16.76
C LEU A 317 8.84 -8.68 -15.85
N ALA A 318 9.83 -7.82 -15.62
CA ALA A 318 10.93 -8.09 -14.70
C ALA A 318 10.43 -8.27 -13.26
N GLU A 319 9.52 -7.43 -12.77
CA GLU A 319 8.90 -7.55 -11.44
C GLU A 319 8.09 -8.85 -11.32
N ARG A 320 7.34 -9.26 -12.35
CA ARG A 320 6.68 -10.58 -12.36
C ARG A 320 7.69 -11.73 -12.25
N TYR A 321 8.78 -11.70 -13.02
CA TYR A 321 9.82 -12.74 -12.96
C TYR A 321 10.55 -12.76 -11.62
N PHE A 322 10.83 -11.61 -11.01
CA PHE A 322 11.46 -11.52 -9.68
C PHE A 322 10.50 -11.96 -8.55
N THR A 323 9.20 -11.66 -8.65
CA THR A 323 8.20 -12.12 -7.67
C THR A 323 8.04 -13.64 -7.67
N LEU A 324 8.14 -14.26 -8.86
CA LEU A 324 8.17 -15.72 -9.01
C LEU A 324 9.41 -16.37 -8.38
N PHE A 325 10.57 -15.71 -8.45
CA PHE A 325 11.79 -16.19 -7.79
C PHE A 325 11.77 -16.03 -6.26
N ARG A 326 11.09 -14.99 -5.75
CA ARG A 326 10.98 -14.75 -4.29
C ARG A 326 10.00 -15.71 -3.59
N LYS A 327 9.02 -16.27 -4.30
CA LYS A 327 8.12 -17.32 -3.78
C LYS A 327 8.75 -18.73 -3.71
N ARG A 328 10.01 -18.89 -4.13
CA ARG A 328 10.74 -20.18 -4.13
C ARG A 328 11.91 -20.23 -3.13
N ARG A 329 11.92 -19.37 -2.11
CA ARG A 329 12.85 -19.49 -0.97
C ARG A 329 12.10 -19.44 0.34
#